data_AF-A0A2P2KZD0-F1
#
_entry.id   AF-A0A2P2KZD0-F1
#
_cell.length_a   1.000
_cell.length_b   1.000
_cell.length_c   1.000
_cell.angle_alpha   90.00
_cell.angle_beta   90.00
_cell.angle_gamma   90.00
#
_symmetry.space_group_name_H-M   'P 1'
#
loop_
_entity.id
_entity.type
_entity.pdbx_description
1 polymer ?
#
loop_
_entity_poly.entity_id
_entity_poly.type
_entity_poly.pdbx_seq_one_letter_code
_entity_poly.pdbx_strand_id
1 'polypeptide(L)'
;MDFWEQIKTPGISLKCSQLYLAQYRYCSPILLATGDGIKSPSIVGDVYIHPSAKMHPTAKIGPNVSVSANVRVGAGVRLLNCIILDDVEIQANAVVMNSIVGWKSSLGRWSRVQACPS
;
A
#
# COMPACT_ATOMS: atom_id res chain seq x y z
N MET A 1 0.81 10.47 -20.20
CA MET A 1 2.24 10.17 -20.35
C MET A 1 2.36 8.67 -20.40
N ASP A 2 2.78 8.12 -21.53
CA ASP A 2 3.13 6.71 -21.61
C ASP A 2 4.48 6.53 -20.90
N PHE A 3 4.49 5.76 -19.82
CA PHE A 3 5.72 5.41 -19.12
C PHE A 3 6.08 3.95 -19.42
N TRP A 4 7.37 3.70 -19.63
CA TRP A 4 7.92 2.37 -19.75
C TRP A 4 9.16 2.31 -18.88
N GLU A 5 9.18 1.37 -17.94
CA GLU A 5 10.27 1.16 -16.99
C GLU A 5 10.51 -0.34 -16.87
N GLN A 6 11.79 -0.75 -16.92
CA GLN A 6 12.14 -2.16 -16.83
C GLN A 6 12.28 -2.60 -15.38
N ILE A 7 11.43 -3.52 -14.94
CA ILE A 7 11.48 -4.07 -13.58
C ILE A 7 12.55 -5.18 -13.52
N LYS A 8 13.74 -4.83 -12.99
CA LYS A 8 14.83 -5.79 -12.75
C LYS A 8 15.08 -6.09 -11.28
N THR A 9 14.76 -5.14 -10.41
CA THR A 9 14.99 -5.25 -8.98
C THR A 9 13.70 -4.92 -8.21
N PRO A 10 13.53 -5.46 -6.99
CA PRO A 10 12.36 -5.16 -6.16
C PRO A 10 12.20 -3.66 -5.87
N GLY A 11 13.30 -2.91 -5.77
CA GLY A 11 13.26 -1.46 -5.59
C GLY A 11 12.64 -0.72 -6.77
N ILE A 12 12.88 -1.20 -8.01
CA ILE A 12 12.26 -0.61 -9.21
C ILE A 12 10.75 -0.90 -9.25
N SER A 13 10.28 -2.03 -8.73
CA SER A 13 8.84 -2.31 -8.63
C SER A 13 8.08 -1.26 -7.83
N LEU A 14 8.67 -0.74 -6.74
CA LEU A 14 8.07 0.35 -5.96
C LEU A 14 7.97 1.65 -6.77
N LYS A 15 9.04 2.00 -7.50
CA LYS A 15 9.06 3.16 -8.39
C LYS A 15 8.03 3.04 -9.52
N CYS A 16 7.95 1.87 -10.16
CA CYS A 16 6.94 1.59 -11.19
C CYS A 16 5.52 1.71 -10.64
N SER A 17 5.26 1.19 -9.42
CA SER A 17 3.96 1.33 -8.78
C SER A 17 3.61 2.79 -8.50
N GLN A 18 4.58 3.62 -8.10
CA GLN A 18 4.37 5.05 -7.91
C GLN A 18 4.01 5.74 -9.24
N LEU A 19 4.72 5.46 -10.33
CA LEU A 19 4.40 6.00 -11.65
C LEU A 19 3.00 5.57 -12.11
N TYR A 20 2.63 4.32 -11.84
CA TYR A 20 1.33 3.78 -12.18
C TYR A 20 0.19 4.44 -11.40
N LEU A 21 0.35 4.64 -10.09
CA LEU A 21 -0.60 5.36 -9.24
C LEU A 21 -0.73 6.83 -9.66
N ALA A 22 0.39 7.47 -10.00
CA ALA A 22 0.40 8.83 -10.52
C ALA A 22 -0.35 8.92 -11.86
N GLN A 23 -0.24 7.91 -12.73
CA GLN A 23 -1.02 7.85 -13.97
C GLN A 23 -2.52 7.67 -13.70
N TYR A 24 -2.91 6.84 -12.72
CA TYR A 24 -4.32 6.69 -12.35
C TYR A 24 -4.95 8.02 -11.93
N ARG A 25 -4.20 8.91 -11.28
CA ARG A 25 -4.66 10.26 -10.94
C ARG A 25 -5.17 11.03 -12.16
N TYR A 26 -4.59 10.82 -13.34
CA TYR A 26 -5.00 11.46 -14.59
C TYR A 26 -6.02 10.66 -15.40
N CYS A 27 -5.85 9.34 -15.48
CA CYS A 27 -6.69 8.49 -16.34
C CYS A 27 -7.99 8.05 -15.67
N SER A 28 -7.97 7.78 -14.37
CA SER A 28 -9.12 7.24 -13.63
C SER A 28 -8.97 7.48 -12.13
N PRO A 29 -9.22 8.72 -11.65
CA PRO A 29 -9.07 9.07 -10.24
C PRO A 29 -10.04 8.30 -9.34
N ILE A 30 -11.13 7.74 -9.89
CA ILE A 30 -12.11 6.95 -9.15
C ILE A 30 -11.54 5.64 -8.57
N LEU A 31 -10.43 5.13 -9.14
CA LEU A 31 -9.76 3.94 -8.63
C LEU A 31 -8.85 4.25 -7.43
N LEU A 32 -8.52 5.52 -7.20
CA LEU A 32 -7.73 5.92 -6.05
C LEU A 32 -8.62 5.99 -4.81
N ALA A 33 -8.19 5.28 -3.78
CA ALA A 33 -8.89 5.27 -2.51
C ALA A 33 -8.80 6.64 -1.86
N THR A 34 -9.94 7.15 -1.40
CA THR A 34 -10.05 8.37 -0.61
C THR A 34 -10.54 8.00 0.79
N GLY A 35 -9.91 8.55 1.81
CA GLY A 35 -10.16 8.19 3.20
C GLY A 35 -10.08 9.39 4.11
N ASP A 36 -11.22 9.75 4.72
CA ASP A 36 -11.39 10.96 5.53
C ASP A 36 -10.84 10.82 6.96
N GLY A 37 -10.28 9.67 7.34
CA GLY A 37 -9.66 9.46 8.66
C GLY A 37 -10.63 9.39 9.85
N ILE A 38 -11.95 9.53 9.62
CA ILE A 38 -12.98 9.48 10.68
C ILE A 38 -13.71 8.13 10.70
N LYS A 39 -14.14 7.63 9.53
CA LYS A 39 -14.80 6.31 9.37
C LYS A 39 -13.97 5.32 8.54
N SER A 40 -13.01 5.84 7.80
CA SER A 40 -12.10 5.14 6.90
C SER A 40 -10.66 5.40 7.33
N PRO A 41 -9.68 4.53 6.98
CA PRO A 41 -8.28 4.78 7.27
C PRO A 41 -7.86 6.17 6.77
N SER A 42 -6.90 6.81 7.45
CA SER A 42 -6.37 8.08 6.98
C SER A 42 -5.50 7.82 5.75
N ILE A 43 -5.96 8.25 4.58
CA ILE A 43 -5.26 8.04 3.31
C ILE A 43 -4.54 9.33 2.91
N VAL A 44 -3.24 9.23 2.61
CA VAL A 44 -2.40 10.35 2.22
C VAL A 44 -1.76 10.05 0.87
N GLY A 45 -2.00 10.89 -0.14
CA GLY A 45 -1.41 10.73 -1.48
C GLY A 45 -2.16 9.73 -2.37
N ASP A 46 -1.47 9.21 -3.39
CA ASP A 46 -2.07 8.26 -4.34
C ASP A 46 -2.01 6.85 -3.77
N VAL A 47 -3.18 6.27 -3.49
CA VAL A 47 -3.31 4.96 -2.87
C VAL A 47 -4.36 4.15 -3.61
N TYR A 48 -4.06 2.89 -3.89
CA TYR A 48 -5.00 1.93 -4.45
C TYR A 48 -5.38 0.91 -3.38
N ILE A 49 -6.68 0.69 -3.20
CA ILE A 49 -7.22 -0.30 -2.27
C ILE A 49 -8.26 -1.14 -3.01
N HIS A 50 -8.03 -2.44 -3.06
CA HIS A 50 -9.01 -3.36 -3.61
C HIS A 50 -10.29 -3.39 -2.75
N PRO A 51 -11.51 -3.42 -3.34
CA PRO A 51 -12.78 -3.39 -2.59
C PRO A 51 -12.98 -4.54 -1.61
N SER A 52 -12.31 -5.69 -1.80
CA SER A 52 -12.35 -6.82 -0.85
C SER A 52 -11.40 -6.68 0.34
N ALA A 53 -10.51 -5.69 0.34
CA ALA A 53 -9.57 -5.46 1.43
C ALA A 53 -10.29 -4.92 2.67
N LYS A 54 -9.87 -5.38 3.85
CA LYS A 54 -10.43 -4.96 5.14
C LYS A 54 -9.44 -4.06 5.86
N MET A 55 -9.83 -2.80 6.02
CA MET A 55 -9.00 -1.75 6.61
C MET A 55 -9.58 -1.30 7.95
N HIS A 56 -8.73 -1.22 8.98
CA HIS A 56 -9.15 -0.61 10.24
C HIS A 56 -9.18 0.93 10.12
N PRO A 57 -10.19 1.64 10.67
CA PRO A 57 -10.28 3.10 10.58
C PRO A 57 -9.09 3.88 11.16
N THR A 58 -8.42 3.32 12.16
CA THR A 58 -7.24 3.94 12.79
C THR A 58 -5.95 3.77 11.98
N ALA A 59 -5.97 2.97 10.91
CA ALA A 59 -4.79 2.73 10.10
C ALA A 59 -4.45 3.96 9.24
N LYS A 60 -3.17 4.16 8.98
CA LYS A 60 -2.65 5.24 8.14
C LYS A 60 -2.01 4.66 6.89
N ILE A 61 -2.42 5.12 5.73
CA ILE A 61 -1.98 4.56 4.45
C ILE A 61 -1.50 5.69 3.54
N GLY A 62 -0.29 5.54 3.02
CA GLY A 62 0.25 6.36 1.96
C GLY A 62 1.42 7.25 2.37
N PRO A 63 2.05 7.92 1.38
CA PRO A 63 1.76 7.87 -0.07
C PRO A 63 2.25 6.60 -0.80
N ASN A 64 1.75 6.44 -2.04
CA ASN A 64 2.15 5.42 -3.02
C ASN A 64 2.00 3.98 -2.52
N VAL A 65 0.82 3.66 -2.01
CA VAL A 65 0.52 2.32 -1.49
C VAL A 65 -0.47 1.62 -2.41
N SER A 66 -0.17 0.37 -2.72
CA SER A 66 -1.09 -0.51 -3.45
C SER A 66 -1.46 -1.70 -2.56
N VAL A 67 -2.77 -1.93 -2.41
CA VAL A 67 -3.31 -3.01 -1.60
C VAL A 67 -4.18 -3.92 -2.44
N SER A 68 -3.74 -5.18 -2.56
CA SER A 68 -4.42 -6.24 -3.30
C SER A 68 -5.65 -6.80 -2.57
N ALA A 69 -6.28 -7.83 -3.16
CA ALA A 69 -7.50 -8.43 -2.65
C ALA A 69 -7.27 -9.19 -1.33
N ASN A 70 -8.33 -9.22 -0.50
CA ASN A 70 -8.38 -10.00 0.75
C ASN A 70 -7.35 -9.62 1.82
N VAL A 71 -6.65 -8.50 1.63
CA VAL A 71 -5.69 -7.99 2.61
C VAL A 71 -6.43 -7.55 3.87
N ARG A 72 -5.86 -7.88 5.03
CA ARG A 72 -6.36 -7.48 6.35
C ARG A 72 -5.38 -6.52 7.01
N VAL A 73 -5.82 -5.30 7.28
CA VAL A 73 -5.02 -4.27 7.95
C VAL A 73 -5.59 -4.00 9.34
N GLY A 74 -4.78 -4.27 10.37
CA GLY A 74 -5.12 -4.08 11.77
C GLY A 74 -5.12 -2.62 12.24
N ALA A 75 -5.48 -2.43 13.51
CA ALA A 75 -5.51 -1.11 14.15
C ALA A 75 -4.10 -0.50 14.28
N GLY A 76 -3.97 0.82 14.11
CA GLY A 76 -2.70 1.55 14.22
C GLY A 76 -1.64 1.24 13.16
N VAL A 77 -1.95 0.43 12.14
CA VAL A 77 -1.00 0.07 11.08
C VAL A 77 -0.62 1.30 10.25
N ARG A 78 0.65 1.36 9.82
CA ARG A 78 1.16 2.42 8.94
C ARG A 78 1.81 1.82 7.69
N LEU A 79 1.33 2.22 6.53
CA LEU A 79 1.83 1.78 5.22
C LEU A 79 2.38 2.97 4.44
N LEU A 80 3.60 2.86 3.90
CA LEU A 80 4.28 3.93 3.15
C LEU A 80 5.06 3.34 1.97
N ASN A 81 4.86 3.84 0.75
CA ASN A 81 5.61 3.43 -0.44
C ASN A 81 5.76 1.90 -0.54
N CYS A 82 4.66 1.16 -0.43
CA CYS A 82 4.69 -0.29 -0.32
C CYS A 82 3.62 -0.95 -1.19
N ILE A 83 3.91 -2.18 -1.61
CA ILE A 83 2.99 -3.02 -2.38
C ILE A 83 2.63 -4.21 -1.50
N ILE A 84 1.33 -4.36 -1.23
CA ILE A 84 0.79 -5.46 -0.44
C ILE A 84 0.02 -6.39 -1.36
N LEU A 85 0.53 -7.62 -1.51
CA LEU A 85 -0.08 -8.64 -2.36
C LEU A 85 -1.25 -9.36 -1.67
N ASP A 86 -1.91 -10.25 -2.39
CA ASP A 86 -3.15 -10.91 -1.97
C ASP A 86 -2.99 -11.78 -0.71
N ASP A 87 -4.07 -11.86 0.06
CA ASP A 87 -4.18 -12.65 1.30
C ASP A 87 -3.11 -12.32 2.36
N VAL A 88 -2.61 -11.08 2.36
CA VAL A 88 -1.68 -10.61 3.40
C VAL A 88 -2.43 -10.17 4.65
N GLU A 89 -1.89 -10.54 5.82
CA GLU A 89 -2.42 -10.12 7.12
C GLU A 89 -1.41 -9.24 7.87
N ILE A 90 -1.81 -8.02 8.18
CA ILE A 90 -1.00 -7.06 8.93
C ILE A 90 -1.65 -6.82 10.28
N GLN A 91 -1.00 -7.30 11.34
CA GLN A 91 -1.51 -7.15 12.70
C GLN A 91 -1.32 -5.73 13.24
N ALA A 92 -1.93 -5.45 14.39
CA ALA A 92 -1.99 -4.11 14.97
C ALA A 92 -0.61 -3.49 15.24
N ASN A 93 -0.51 -2.17 15.05
CA ASN A 93 0.67 -1.33 15.27
C ASN A 93 1.90 -1.72 14.43
N ALA A 94 1.72 -2.50 13.35
CA ALA A 94 2.79 -2.78 12.42
C ALA A 94 3.06 -1.59 11.49
N VAL A 95 4.31 -1.48 11.03
CA VAL A 95 4.76 -0.42 10.12
C VAL A 95 5.46 -1.07 8.92
N VAL A 96 4.99 -0.78 7.71
CA VAL A 96 5.62 -1.23 6.47
C VAL A 96 5.99 -0.02 5.64
N MET A 97 7.26 0.07 5.27
CA MET A 97 7.75 1.16 4.45
C MET A 97 8.74 0.69 3.41
N ASN A 98 8.63 1.24 2.19
CA ASN A 98 9.56 1.00 1.09
C ASN A 98 9.75 -0.50 0.81
N SER A 99 8.68 -1.29 0.91
CA SER A 99 8.77 -2.76 0.92
C SER A 99 7.65 -3.39 0.10
N ILE A 100 7.88 -4.62 -0.36
CA ILE A 100 6.89 -5.44 -1.07
C ILE A 100 6.59 -6.64 -0.19
N VAL A 101 5.32 -6.83 0.17
CA VAL A 101 4.88 -7.97 0.99
C VAL A 101 4.29 -9.04 0.09
N GLY A 102 4.89 -10.22 0.15
CA GLY A 102 4.51 -11.41 -0.63
C GLY A 102 3.10 -11.91 -0.33
N TRP A 103 2.50 -12.67 -1.26
CA TRP A 103 1.21 -13.32 -1.05
C TRP A 103 1.19 -14.20 0.21
N LYS A 104 0.02 -14.30 0.87
CA LYS A 104 -0.20 -15.17 2.05
C LYS A 104 0.80 -14.94 3.20
N SER A 105 1.41 -13.76 3.25
CA SER A 105 2.33 -13.38 4.31
C SER A 105 1.58 -12.81 5.50
N SER A 106 2.15 -12.96 6.70
CA SER A 106 1.62 -12.34 7.91
C SER A 106 2.68 -11.49 8.60
N LEU A 107 2.30 -10.28 9.01
CA LEU A 107 3.13 -9.37 9.79
C LEU A 107 2.58 -9.31 11.21
N GLY A 108 3.45 -9.60 12.18
CA GLY A 108 3.11 -9.61 13.59
C GLY A 108 2.77 -8.23 14.15
N ARG A 109 2.19 -8.21 15.36
CA ARG A 109 1.94 -6.96 16.09
C ARG A 109 3.28 -6.25 16.35
N TRP A 110 3.28 -4.93 16.20
CA TRP A 110 4.47 -4.09 16.42
C TRP A 110 5.66 -4.40 15.51
N SER A 111 5.47 -5.18 14.44
CA SER A 111 6.52 -5.46 13.47
C SER A 111 6.82 -4.22 12.63
N ARG A 112 8.11 -4.00 12.34
CA ARG A 112 8.57 -2.96 11.42
C ARG A 112 9.28 -3.61 10.23
N VAL A 113 8.76 -3.40 9.03
CA VAL A 113 9.35 -3.86 7.77
C VAL A 113 9.82 -2.64 6.99
N GLN A 114 11.11 -2.59 6.71
CA GLN A 114 11.76 -1.51 5.98
C GLN A 114 12.82 -2.09 5.06
N ALA A 115 12.76 -1.73 3.77
CA ALA A 115 13.91 -1.89 2.90
C ALA A 115 14.69 -0.58 2.84
N CYS A 116 16.01 -0.67 2.83
CA CYS A 116 16.87 0.46 2.51
C CYS A 116 17.03 0.50 0.99
N PRO A 117 16.66 1.60 0.31
CA PRO A 117 17.13 1.81 -1.06
C PRO A 117 18.65 2.00 -1.00
N SER A 118 19.40 1.15 -1.69
CA SER A 118 20.85 1.28 -1.94
C SER A 118 21.10 1.97 -3.27
#